data_AF-A0A949ZY47-F1
#
_entry.id   AF-A0A949ZY47-F1
#
_cell.length_a   1.000
_cell.length_b   1.000
_cell.length_c   1.000
_cell.angle_alpha   90.00
_cell.angle_beta   90.00
_cell.angle_gamma   90.00
#
_symmetry.space_group_name_H-M   'P 1'
#
loop_
_entity.id
_entity.type
_entity.pdbx_description
1 polymer ?
#
loop_
_entity_poly.entity_id
_entity_poly.type
_entity_poly.pdbx_seq_one_letter_code
_entity_poly.pdbx_strand_id
1 'polypeptide(L)'
;MRSTDTPELVEQSFRFALAPVRDQAATVDCWLGASRYWFNAGLGEVKARLDRRAAGEEDVNLPWSYHGLCSVLNAAWRNERAPWQAELPCGTYMAGFDALGAAFKNFTDGRKAGRHVGFPDFKRKGHCSESVFF
;
A
#
# COMPACT_ATOMS: atom_id res chain seq x y z
N MET A 1 20.95 41.95 -40.70
CA MET A 1 21.00 40.55 -40.25
C MET A 1 20.32 40.51 -38.88
N ARG A 2 19.07 40.04 -38.78
CA ARG A 2 18.32 40.00 -37.50
C ARG A 2 18.61 38.65 -36.83
N SER A 3 19.24 38.67 -35.67
CA SER A 3 19.42 37.48 -34.83
C SER A 3 18.08 37.14 -34.20
N THR A 4 17.48 36.01 -34.59
CA THR A 4 16.34 35.42 -33.90
C THR A 4 16.88 34.58 -32.76
N ASP A 5 17.17 35.22 -31.63
CA ASP A 5 17.57 34.53 -30.41
C ASP A 5 16.30 34.05 -29.70
N THR A 6 15.83 32.87 -30.08
CA THR A 6 14.70 32.23 -29.42
C THR A 6 15.24 31.57 -28.14
N PRO A 7 14.81 31.98 -26.94
CA PRO A 7 15.36 31.42 -25.71
C PRO A 7 15.07 29.92 -25.62
N GLU A 8 16.10 29.14 -25.34
CA GLU A 8 16.01 27.70 -25.12
C GLU A 8 15.46 27.41 -23.72
N LEU A 9 14.37 26.65 -23.64
CA LEU A 9 13.78 26.21 -22.37
C LEU A 9 14.60 25.04 -21.82
N VAL A 10 15.23 25.23 -20.67
CA VAL A 10 15.94 24.15 -19.96
C VAL A 10 15.05 23.61 -18.85
N GLU A 11 14.59 22.37 -18.99
CA GLU A 11 13.90 21.64 -17.93
C GLU A 11 14.93 20.96 -17.01
N GLN A 12 14.94 21.34 -15.73
CA GLN A 12 15.80 20.74 -14.71
C GLN A 12 14.96 20.01 -13.66
N SER A 13 15.47 18.89 -13.17
CA SER A 13 14.92 18.19 -12.01
C SER A 13 15.92 18.18 -10.87
N PHE A 14 15.43 18.37 -9.66
CA PHE A 14 16.25 18.41 -8.44
C PHE A 14 15.80 17.31 -7.49
N ARG A 15 16.78 16.64 -6.85
CA ARG A 15 16.54 15.69 -5.77
C ARG A 15 17.03 16.30 -4.47
N PHE A 16 16.14 16.52 -3.53
CA PHE A 16 16.46 17.05 -2.20
C PHE A 16 16.37 15.95 -1.15
N ALA A 17 17.25 16.01 -0.15
CA ALA A 17 17.06 15.26 1.08
C ALA A 17 15.95 15.93 1.90
N LEU A 18 15.00 15.15 2.41
CA LEU A 18 13.89 15.70 3.19
C LEU A 18 14.35 16.28 4.54
N ALA A 19 15.50 15.81 5.06
CA ALA A 19 16.16 16.27 6.29
C ALA A 19 15.20 16.56 7.46
N PRO A 20 14.33 15.61 7.84
CA PRO A 20 13.37 15.84 8.91
C PRO A 20 14.06 15.95 10.27
N VAL A 21 13.49 16.76 11.15
CA VAL A 21 13.89 16.73 12.56
C VAL A 21 13.45 15.41 13.21
N ARG A 22 14.06 15.06 14.35
CA ARG A 22 13.82 13.77 15.04
C ARG A 22 12.34 13.42 15.20
N ASP A 23 11.51 14.39 15.56
CA ASP A 23 10.08 14.15 15.78
C ASP A 23 9.34 13.88 14.47
N GLN A 24 9.67 14.61 13.40
CA GLN A 24 9.12 14.36 12.07
C GLN A 24 9.50 12.98 11.54
N ALA A 25 10.76 12.57 11.75
CA ALA A 25 11.23 11.24 11.38
C ALA A 25 10.44 10.15 12.12
N ALA A 26 10.22 10.31 13.43
CA ALA A 26 9.43 9.40 14.25
C ALA A 26 7.95 9.34 13.79
N THR A 27 7.36 10.48 13.45
CA THR A 27 5.98 10.56 12.91
C THR A 27 5.85 9.78 11.60
N VAL A 28 6.78 9.99 10.66
CA VAL A 28 6.77 9.29 9.37
C VAL A 28 6.98 7.77 9.58
N ASP A 29 7.90 7.38 10.46
CA ASP A 29 8.11 5.98 10.83
C ASP A 29 6.85 5.30 11.38
N CYS A 30 6.09 6.04 12.20
CA CYS A 30 4.80 5.59 12.73
C CYS A 30 3.77 5.38 11.61
N TRP A 31 3.63 6.36 10.70
CA TRP A 31 2.69 6.27 9.58
C TRP A 31 3.00 5.12 8.62
N LEU A 32 4.28 4.90 8.31
CA LEU A 32 4.73 3.75 7.52
C LEU A 32 4.49 2.44 8.26
N GLY A 33 4.69 2.43 9.58
CA GLY A 33 4.32 1.32 10.45
C GLY A 33 2.86 0.94 10.34
N ALA A 34 1.97 1.93 10.42
CA ALA A 34 0.55 1.73 10.28
C ALA A 34 0.16 1.26 8.87
N SER A 35 0.77 1.82 7.83
CA SER A 35 0.52 1.36 6.46
C SER A 35 0.91 -0.11 6.25
N ARG A 36 2.08 -0.53 6.76
CA ARG A 36 2.48 -1.94 6.76
C ARG A 36 1.53 -2.82 7.56
N TYR A 37 1.06 -2.35 8.71
CA TYR A 37 0.06 -3.05 9.50
C TYR A 37 -1.21 -3.29 8.68
N TRP A 38 -1.74 -2.26 8.02
CA TRP A 38 -2.97 -2.38 7.23
C TRP A 38 -2.82 -3.30 6.02
N PHE A 39 -1.68 -3.27 5.34
CA PHE A 39 -1.36 -4.24 4.30
C PHE A 39 -1.42 -5.67 4.85
N ASN A 40 -0.75 -5.94 5.98
CA ASN A 40 -0.71 -7.27 6.58
C ASN A 40 -2.08 -7.72 7.10
N ALA A 41 -2.81 -6.84 7.78
CA ALA A 41 -4.14 -7.14 8.29
C ALA A 41 -5.12 -7.47 7.15
N GLY A 42 -5.10 -6.69 6.07
CA GLY A 42 -5.90 -6.97 4.88
C GLY A 42 -5.52 -8.28 4.19
N LEU A 43 -4.22 -8.55 4.05
CA LEU A 43 -3.73 -9.81 3.47
C LEU A 43 -4.15 -11.02 4.30
N GLY A 44 -4.08 -10.91 5.63
CA GLY A 44 -4.51 -11.96 6.56
C GLY A 44 -6.00 -12.29 6.41
N GLU A 45 -6.85 -11.28 6.33
CA GLU A 45 -8.29 -11.47 6.12
C GLU A 45 -8.60 -12.08 4.74
N VAL A 46 -7.91 -11.65 3.68
CA VAL A 46 -8.09 -12.24 2.35
C VAL A 46 -7.66 -13.71 2.35
N LYS A 47 -6.54 -14.06 3.00
CA LYS A 47 -6.12 -15.47 3.15
C LYS A 47 -7.18 -16.28 3.91
N ALA A 48 -7.69 -15.78 5.03
CA ALA A 48 -8.75 -16.44 5.78
C ALA A 48 -10.06 -16.61 4.97
N ARG A 49 -10.37 -15.68 4.07
CA ARG A 49 -11.50 -15.82 3.13
C ARG A 49 -11.23 -16.84 2.04
N LEU A 50 -10.00 -16.90 1.52
CA LEU A 50 -9.60 -17.96 0.59
C LEU A 50 -9.72 -19.35 1.22
N ASP A 51 -9.31 -19.49 2.49
CA ASP A 51 -9.42 -20.76 3.22
C ASP A 51 -10.88 -21.17 3.42
N ARG A 52 -11.77 -20.23 3.79
CA ARG A 52 -13.22 -20.47 3.87
C ARG A 52 -13.82 -20.93 2.55
N ARG A 53 -13.46 -20.25 1.45
CA ARG A 53 -13.90 -20.63 0.10
C ARG A 53 -13.39 -22.03 -0.27
N ALA A 54 -12.15 -22.36 0.08
CA ALA A 54 -11.57 -23.69 -0.16
C ALA A 54 -12.25 -24.78 0.67
N ALA A 55 -12.75 -24.45 1.87
CA ALA A 55 -13.55 -25.33 2.71
C ALA A 55 -15.00 -25.52 2.21
N GLY A 56 -15.40 -24.85 1.12
CA GLY A 56 -16.72 -24.99 0.52
C GLY A 56 -17.78 -24.03 1.04
N GLU A 57 -17.40 -22.98 1.79
CA GLU A 57 -18.33 -21.90 2.14
C GLU A 57 -18.78 -21.17 0.86
N GLU A 58 -20.09 -21.12 0.64
CA GLU A 58 -20.69 -20.40 -0.49
C GLU A 58 -20.66 -18.88 -0.25
N ASP A 59 -20.68 -18.11 -1.33
CA ASP A 59 -20.77 -16.64 -1.31
C ASP A 59 -19.67 -15.88 -0.51
N VAL A 60 -18.50 -16.49 -0.35
CA VAL A 60 -17.34 -15.80 0.27
C VAL A 60 -16.84 -14.66 -0.61
N ASN A 61 -17.14 -13.43 -0.21
CA ASN A 61 -16.65 -12.22 -0.87
C ASN A 61 -15.13 -12.08 -0.71
N LEU A 62 -14.38 -12.08 -1.82
CA LEU A 62 -12.92 -11.88 -1.85
C LEU A 62 -12.57 -10.48 -2.34
N PRO A 63 -12.15 -9.56 -1.45
CA PRO A 63 -11.76 -8.22 -1.86
C PRO A 63 -10.40 -8.23 -2.59
N TRP A 64 -10.43 -8.14 -3.93
CA TRP A 64 -9.26 -8.28 -4.80
C TRP A 64 -8.69 -6.95 -5.34
N SER A 65 -9.19 -5.81 -4.84
CA SER A 65 -8.79 -4.46 -5.25
C SER A 65 -8.84 -3.50 -4.07
N TYR A 66 -8.22 -2.32 -4.20
CA TYR A 66 -8.30 -1.26 -3.18
C TYR A 66 -9.75 -0.95 -2.77
N HIS A 67 -10.63 -0.70 -3.75
CA HIS A 67 -12.04 -0.39 -3.48
C HIS A 67 -12.79 -1.58 -2.86
N GLY A 68 -12.48 -2.82 -3.30
CA GLY A 68 -13.04 -4.02 -2.69
C GLY A 68 -12.61 -4.18 -1.23
N LEU A 69 -11.33 -3.92 -0.93
CA LEU A 69 -10.79 -3.94 0.42
C LEU A 69 -11.46 -2.88 1.29
N CYS A 70 -11.59 -1.64 0.82
CA CYS A 70 -12.27 -0.58 1.56
C CYS A 70 -13.76 -0.88 1.84
N SER A 71 -14.43 -1.56 0.91
CA SER A 71 -15.84 -1.96 1.05
C SER A 71 -16.02 -3.09 2.06
N VAL A 72 -15.22 -4.16 1.94
CA VAL A 72 -15.34 -5.36 2.78
C VAL A 72 -14.72 -5.13 4.16
N LEU A 73 -13.54 -4.52 4.21
CA LEU A 73 -12.79 -4.19 5.43
C LEU A 73 -13.14 -2.76 5.86
N ASN A 74 -14.42 -2.55 6.13
CA ASN A 74 -15.00 -1.24 6.42
C ASN A 74 -14.52 -0.64 7.76
N ALA A 75 -15.02 0.55 8.09
CA ALA A 75 -14.61 1.27 9.29
C ALA A 75 -14.85 0.47 10.59
N ALA A 76 -15.94 -0.31 10.68
CA ALA A 76 -16.22 -1.13 11.86
C ALA A 76 -15.18 -2.23 12.04
N TRP A 77 -14.86 -2.97 10.96
CA TRP A 77 -13.82 -4.01 10.97
C TRP A 77 -12.44 -3.44 11.35
N ARG A 78 -12.13 -2.24 10.85
CA ARG A 78 -10.87 -1.55 11.17
C ARG A 78 -10.84 -1.10 12.64
N ASN A 79 -11.91 -0.47 13.13
CA ASN A 79 -11.99 0.04 14.50
C ASN A 79 -11.88 -1.07 15.55
N GLU A 80 -12.44 -2.25 15.26
CA GLU A 80 -12.31 -3.44 16.11
C GLU A 80 -10.84 -3.88 16.27
N ARG A 81 -10.05 -3.83 15.19
CA ARG A 81 -8.67 -4.36 15.15
C ARG A 81 -7.61 -3.33 15.53
N ALA A 82 -7.85 -2.07 15.20
CA ALA A 82 -6.93 -0.97 15.38
C ALA A 82 -7.70 0.27 15.85
N PRO A 83 -8.13 0.31 17.13
CA PRO A 83 -8.75 1.51 17.68
C PRO A 83 -7.80 2.72 17.66
N TRP A 84 -6.48 2.48 17.74
CA TRP A 84 -5.42 3.47 17.61
C TRP A 84 -5.38 4.17 16.24
N GLN A 85 -6.08 3.67 15.21
CA GLN A 85 -6.06 4.29 13.88
C GLN A 85 -6.62 5.73 13.89
N ALA A 86 -7.46 6.06 14.88
CA ALA A 86 -8.03 7.40 15.02
C ALA A 86 -6.96 8.47 15.33
N GLU A 87 -5.81 8.06 15.82
CA GLU A 87 -4.66 8.93 16.08
C GLU A 87 -3.82 9.21 14.83
N LEU A 88 -4.09 8.48 13.73
CA LEU A 88 -3.30 8.52 12.51
C LEU A 88 -4.08 9.12 11.35
N PRO A 89 -3.38 9.69 10.35
CA PRO A 89 -4.01 10.10 9.12
C PRO A 89 -4.71 8.92 8.44
N CYS A 90 -5.90 9.16 7.89
CA CYS A 90 -6.63 8.17 7.08
C CYS A 90 -5.78 7.60 5.93
N GLY A 91 -4.81 8.40 5.43
CA GLY A 91 -3.84 7.98 4.40
C GLY A 91 -3.07 6.71 4.75
N THR A 92 -2.87 6.40 6.03
CA THR A 92 -2.11 5.21 6.44
C THR A 92 -2.80 3.90 6.03
N TYR A 93 -4.11 3.76 6.29
CA TYR A 93 -4.86 2.57 5.86
C TYR A 93 -5.09 2.56 4.36
N MET A 94 -5.34 3.74 3.76
CA MET A 94 -5.55 3.84 2.32
C MET A 94 -4.30 3.36 1.57
N ALA A 95 -3.12 3.83 1.96
CA ALA A 95 -1.85 3.39 1.37
C ALA A 95 -1.61 1.88 1.55
N GLY A 96 -1.90 1.34 2.73
CA GLY A 96 -1.75 -0.10 3.00
C GLY A 96 -2.66 -0.97 2.13
N PHE A 97 -3.92 -0.58 1.98
CA PHE A 97 -4.90 -1.29 1.14
C PHE A 97 -4.66 -1.08 -0.36
N ASP A 98 -4.21 0.10 -0.77
CA ASP A 98 -3.87 0.37 -2.17
C ASP A 98 -2.67 -0.49 -2.60
N ALA A 99 -1.61 -0.53 -1.78
CA ALA A 99 -0.47 -1.40 -2.02
C ALA A 99 -0.87 -2.90 -2.08
N LEU A 100 -1.82 -3.33 -1.24
CA LEU A 100 -2.34 -4.70 -1.27
C LEU A 100 -3.16 -4.98 -2.53
N GLY A 101 -4.04 -4.06 -2.92
CA GLY A 101 -4.80 -4.15 -4.16
C GLY A 101 -3.89 -4.23 -5.39
N ALA A 102 -2.83 -3.42 -5.43
CA ALA A 102 -1.81 -3.47 -6.47
C ALA A 102 -1.06 -4.82 -6.46
N ALA A 103 -0.73 -5.37 -5.29
CA ALA A 103 -0.08 -6.68 -5.19
C ALA A 103 -0.97 -7.81 -5.75
N PHE A 104 -2.28 -7.79 -5.47
CA PHE A 104 -3.22 -8.75 -6.07
C PHE A 104 -3.36 -8.59 -7.58
N LYS A 105 -3.43 -7.35 -8.07
CA LYS A 105 -3.43 -7.08 -9.51
C LYS A 105 -2.17 -7.64 -10.18
N ASN A 106 -1.00 -7.37 -9.62
CA ASN A 106 0.28 -7.84 -10.16
C ASN A 106 0.37 -9.37 -10.16
N PHE A 107 -0.14 -10.03 -9.12
CA PHE A 107 -0.23 -11.49 -9.06
C PHE A 107 -1.12 -12.06 -10.17
N THR A 108 -2.34 -11.52 -10.34
CA THR A 108 -3.28 -11.97 -11.36
C THR A 108 -2.73 -11.73 -12.77
N ASP A 109 -2.23 -10.53 -13.05
CA ASP A 109 -1.69 -10.18 -14.37
C ASP A 109 -0.42 -10.97 -14.69
N GLY A 110 0.43 -11.20 -13.69
CA GLY A 110 1.62 -12.04 -13.82
C GLY A 110 1.27 -13.48 -14.20
N ARG A 111 0.31 -14.09 -13.50
CA ARG A 111 -0.17 -15.43 -13.83
C ARG A 111 -0.81 -15.49 -15.22
N LYS A 112 -1.64 -14.50 -15.57
CA LYS A 112 -2.27 -14.42 -16.90
C LYS A 112 -1.24 -14.31 -18.02
N ALA A 113 -0.13 -13.61 -17.77
CA ALA A 113 0.98 -13.50 -18.70
C ALA A 113 1.95 -14.70 -18.68
N GLY A 114 1.63 -15.79 -17.96
CA GLY A 114 2.49 -16.98 -17.86
C GLY A 114 3.77 -16.78 -17.04
N ARG A 115 3.91 -15.67 -16.31
CA ARG A 115 5.06 -15.43 -15.44
C ARG A 115 4.94 -16.25 -14.15
N HIS A 116 6.08 -16.72 -13.65
CA HIS A 116 6.14 -17.34 -12.33
C HIS A 116 6.17 -16.26 -11.24
N VAL A 117 4.99 -15.84 -10.79
CA VAL A 117 4.80 -14.86 -9.71
C VAL A 117 4.21 -15.53 -8.46
N GLY A 118 4.77 -15.20 -7.30
CA GLY A 118 4.26 -15.64 -6.00
C GLY A 118 3.04 -14.83 -5.55
N PHE A 119 2.23 -15.42 -4.66
CA PHE A 119 1.16 -14.69 -3.98
C PHE A 119 1.75 -13.63 -3.04
N PRO A 120 1.04 -12.52 -2.73
CA PRO A 120 1.56 -11.52 -1.80
C PRO A 120 1.89 -12.10 -0.41
N ASP A 121 3.03 -11.69 0.13
CA ASP A 121 3.54 -12.07 1.44
C ASP A 121 3.44 -10.93 2.45
N PHE A 122 3.44 -11.29 3.74
CA PHE A 122 3.40 -10.30 4.82
C PHE A 122 4.66 -9.41 4.80
N LYS A 123 4.46 -8.09 4.85
CA LYS A 123 5.53 -7.10 4.92
C LYS A 123 6.19 -7.11 6.30
N ARG A 124 7.52 -6.90 6.30
CA ARG A 124 8.35 -6.74 7.51
C ARG A 124 9.11 -5.42 7.42
N LYS A 125 9.34 -4.75 8.56
CA LYS A 125 10.18 -3.54 8.61
C LYS A 125 11.56 -3.87 8.05
N GLY A 126 12.10 -3.01 7.19
CA GLY A 126 13.42 -3.18 6.55
C GLY A 126 13.45 -4.14 5.36
N HIS A 127 12.37 -4.84 5.03
CA HIS A 127 12.29 -5.77 3.90
C HIS A 127 11.16 -5.44 2.91
N CYS A 128 10.71 -4.17 2.89
CA CYS A 128 9.71 -3.67 1.95
C CYS A 128 10.16 -2.36 1.32
N SER A 129 9.66 -2.05 0.13
CA SER A 129 9.96 -0.82 -0.62
C SER A 129 9.56 0.46 0.10
N GLU A 130 8.63 0.39 1.06
CA GLU A 130 8.25 1.49 1.98
C GLU A 130 9.29 1.66 3.10
N SER A 131 10.58 1.62 2.75
CA SER A 131 11.66 1.98 3.66
C SER A 131 12.01 3.45 3.43
N VAL A 132 11.76 4.27 4.45
CA VAL A 132 12.25 5.64 4.48
C VAL A 132 13.57 5.63 5.23
N PHE A 133 14.63 6.05 4.53
CA PHE A 133 15.93 6.35 5.10
C PHE A 133 16.04 7.87 5.14
N PHE A 134 16.36 8.41 6.32
CA PHE A 134 16.59 9.84 6.52
C PHE A 134 18.09 10.15 6.46
#